data_AF-A0A387FZQ3-F1
#
_entry.id   AF-A0A387FZQ3-F1
#
_cell.length_a   1.000
_cell.length_b   1.000
_cell.length_c   1.000
_cell.angle_alpha   90.00
_cell.angle_beta   90.00
_cell.angle_gamma   90.00
#
_symmetry.space_group_name_H-M   'P 1'
#
loop_
_entity.id
_entity.type
_entity.pdbx_description
1 polymer ?
#
loop_
_entity_poly.entity_id
_entity_poly.type
_entity_poly.pdbx_seq_one_letter_code
_entity_poly.pdbx_strand_id
1 'polypeptide(L)'
;MEHLTTAQAAFVVGAPLDIFKKVVERAPIKPQLVKRGGRNIRQFGQAELVFLHAYDELKQALTPKSQSEFYEALRSSLKRGLAKEVVFGKQRYDIGQHLVFVERKLKELDKLTAQIDLSGKEPLIRGTQIEAHRIAALLDAGATVEDVMRDYPSLKEQQIVAARVYAEAHPKAGRPYPKQTAKAAMRGADLSALDD
;
A
#
# COMPACT_ATOMS: atom_id res chain seq x y z
N MET A 1 5.02 -3.91 -17.61
CA MET A 1 4.36 -4.21 -16.33
C MET A 1 4.97 -3.29 -15.31
N GLU A 2 4.16 -2.60 -14.51
CA GLU A 2 4.70 -1.79 -13.42
C GLU A 2 5.23 -2.69 -12.31
N HIS A 3 6.28 -2.23 -11.65
CA HIS A 3 7.00 -2.97 -10.63
C HIS A 3 6.85 -2.26 -9.28
N LEU A 4 5.92 -2.76 -8.47
CA LEU A 4 5.51 -2.13 -7.23
C LEU A 4 6.54 -2.38 -6.13
N THR A 5 6.75 -1.39 -5.26
CA THR A 5 7.52 -1.54 -4.04
C THR A 5 6.78 -2.41 -3.02
N THR A 6 7.47 -2.90 -1.97
CA THR A 6 6.87 -3.71 -0.90
C THR A 6 5.61 -3.07 -0.27
N ALA A 7 5.59 -1.74 -0.12
CA ALA A 7 4.45 -1.05 0.51
C ALA A 7 3.25 -0.92 -0.43
N GLN A 8 3.48 -0.53 -1.67
CA GLN A 8 2.45 -0.55 -2.73
C GLN A 8 1.90 -1.97 -2.96
N ALA A 9 2.75 -2.99 -2.93
CA ALA A 9 2.34 -4.39 -3.07
C ALA A 9 1.51 -4.88 -1.87
N ALA A 10 1.83 -4.45 -0.65
CA ALA A 10 1.01 -4.72 0.54
C ALA A 10 -0.39 -4.11 0.42
N PHE A 11 -0.48 -2.84 0.00
CA PHE A 11 -1.75 -2.18 -0.29
C PHE A 11 -2.55 -2.92 -1.37
N VAL A 12 -1.91 -3.31 -2.47
CA VAL A 12 -2.58 -4.00 -3.60
C VAL A 12 -3.09 -5.39 -3.22
N VAL A 13 -2.40 -6.09 -2.32
CA VAL A 13 -2.85 -7.38 -1.76
C VAL A 13 -3.87 -7.19 -0.62
N GLY A 14 -4.06 -5.98 -0.10
CA GLY A 14 -4.98 -5.68 0.99
C GLY A 14 -4.49 -6.14 2.37
N ALA A 15 -3.17 -6.25 2.55
CA ALA A 15 -2.56 -6.77 3.77
C ALA A 15 -1.77 -5.68 4.53
N PRO A 16 -1.80 -5.65 5.89
CA PRO A 16 -0.92 -4.79 6.68
C PRO A 16 0.56 -5.01 6.33
N LEU A 17 1.33 -3.92 6.26
CA LEU A 17 2.70 -3.95 5.72
C LEU A 17 3.67 -4.86 6.50
N ASP A 18 3.49 -5.03 7.81
CA ASP A 18 4.32 -5.93 8.62
C ASP A 18 3.96 -7.41 8.38
N ILE A 19 2.67 -7.72 8.25
CA ILE A 19 2.16 -9.05 7.89
C ILE A 19 2.60 -9.42 6.48
N PHE A 20 2.45 -8.50 5.52
CA PHE A 20 2.90 -8.68 4.15
C PHE A 20 4.39 -9.01 4.04
N LYS A 21 5.25 -8.32 4.81
CA LYS A 21 6.70 -8.63 4.87
C LYS A 21 6.96 -10.07 5.32
N LYS A 22 6.29 -10.52 6.40
CA LYS A 22 6.40 -11.89 6.93
C LYS A 22 5.90 -12.94 5.93
N VAL A 23 4.89 -12.62 5.13
CA VAL A 23 4.38 -13.49 4.04
C VAL A 23 5.41 -13.57 2.90
N VAL A 24 5.94 -12.44 2.44
CA VAL A 24 6.97 -12.37 1.38
C VAL A 24 8.25 -13.15 1.75
N GLU A 25 8.61 -13.24 3.02
CA GLU A 25 9.76 -14.02 3.50
C GLU A 25 9.53 -15.54 3.49
N ARG A 26 8.27 -15.99 3.47
CA ARG A 26 7.87 -17.41 3.54
C ARG A 26 7.33 -17.96 2.22
N ALA A 27 6.88 -17.08 1.34
CA ALA A 27 6.34 -17.44 0.02
C ALA A 27 7.47 -17.83 -0.96
N PRO A 28 7.27 -18.83 -1.84
CA PRO A 28 8.25 -19.27 -2.85
C PRO A 28 8.44 -18.28 -4.03
N ILE A 29 7.95 -17.04 -3.88
CA ILE A 29 8.00 -16.01 -4.93
C ILE A 29 9.41 -15.48 -5.16
N LYS A 30 9.66 -14.95 -6.36
CA LYS A 30 10.96 -14.40 -6.78
C LYS A 30 10.83 -12.95 -7.25
N PRO A 31 10.46 -12.01 -6.35
CA PRO A 31 10.39 -10.58 -6.69
C PRO A 31 11.74 -10.06 -7.16
N GLN A 32 11.72 -9.14 -8.12
CA GLN A 32 12.92 -8.55 -8.68
C GLN A 32 13.65 -7.69 -7.63
N LEU A 33 14.98 -7.73 -7.61
CA LEU A 33 15.79 -6.83 -6.80
C LEU A 33 16.37 -5.72 -7.68
N VAL A 34 16.11 -4.47 -7.33
CA VAL A 34 16.66 -3.29 -8.02
C VAL A 34 17.43 -2.40 -7.05
N LYS A 35 18.54 -1.81 -7.51
CA LYS A 35 19.31 -0.83 -6.73
C LYS A 35 18.68 0.56 -6.86
N ARG A 36 18.36 1.21 -5.73
CA ARG A 36 17.91 2.61 -5.66
C ARG A 36 18.57 3.28 -4.46
N GLY A 37 19.32 4.37 -4.69
CA GLY A 37 20.03 5.08 -3.63
C GLY A 37 20.99 4.19 -2.82
N GLY A 38 21.72 3.29 -3.50
CA GLY A 38 22.64 2.32 -2.87
C GLY A 38 21.99 1.11 -2.18
N ARG A 39 20.66 1.09 -2.02
CA ARG A 39 19.92 -0.01 -1.36
C ARG A 39 19.25 -0.92 -2.39
N ASN A 40 19.17 -2.22 -2.09
CA ASN A 40 18.36 -3.17 -2.86
C ASN A 40 16.90 -3.07 -2.41
N ILE A 41 15.98 -2.83 -3.35
CA ILE A 41 14.54 -2.79 -3.13
C ILE A 41 13.89 -3.96 -3.88
N ARG A 42 12.97 -4.67 -3.22
CA ARG A 42 12.11 -5.67 -3.84
C ARG A 42 11.04 -5.00 -4.70
N GLN A 43 10.84 -5.55 -5.89
CA GLN A 43 9.86 -5.14 -6.87
C GLN A 43 8.95 -6.31 -7.25
N PHE A 44 7.65 -6.10 -7.15
CA PHE A 44 6.60 -7.11 -7.34
C PHE A 44 5.85 -6.83 -8.64
N GLY A 45 5.64 -7.87 -9.46
CA GLY A 45 4.78 -7.82 -10.64
C GLY A 45 3.46 -8.56 -10.41
N GLN A 46 2.64 -8.66 -11.46
CA GLN A 46 1.29 -9.24 -11.37
C GLN A 46 1.28 -10.68 -10.83
N ALA A 47 2.27 -11.50 -11.21
CA ALA A 47 2.37 -12.89 -10.75
C ALA A 47 2.65 -12.98 -9.25
N GLU A 48 3.52 -12.13 -8.71
CA GLU A 48 3.77 -12.09 -7.28
C GLU A 48 2.55 -11.58 -6.51
N LEU A 49 1.85 -10.54 -6.99
CA LEU A 49 0.64 -10.01 -6.36
C LEU A 49 -0.49 -11.03 -6.30
N VAL A 50 -0.77 -11.72 -7.42
CA VAL A 50 -1.80 -12.77 -7.50
C VAL A 50 -1.46 -13.93 -6.58
N PHE A 51 -0.20 -14.38 -6.56
CA PHE A 51 0.25 -15.44 -5.64
C PHE A 51 0.08 -15.01 -4.17
N LEU A 52 0.47 -13.78 -3.83
CA LEU A 52 0.43 -13.27 -2.45
C LEU A 52 -1.00 -13.07 -1.95
N HIS A 53 -1.92 -12.63 -2.81
CA HIS A 53 -3.35 -12.53 -2.50
C HIS A 53 -4.02 -13.90 -2.32
N ALA A 54 -3.53 -14.94 -3.01
CA ALA A 54 -3.98 -16.32 -2.84
C ALA A 54 -3.23 -17.10 -1.72
N TYR A 55 -2.25 -16.48 -1.05
CA TYR A 55 -1.24 -17.24 -0.29
C TYR A 55 -1.80 -18.07 0.86
N ASP A 56 -2.76 -17.54 1.63
CA ASP A 56 -3.30 -18.27 2.78
C ASP A 56 -4.19 -19.45 2.36
N GLU A 57 -4.87 -19.38 1.21
CA GLU A 57 -5.60 -20.51 0.60
C GLU A 57 -4.61 -21.57 0.09
N LEU A 58 -3.62 -21.15 -0.71
CA LEU A 58 -2.58 -22.03 -1.25
C LEU A 58 -1.77 -22.71 -0.14
N LYS A 59 -1.51 -22.02 0.97
CA LYS A 59 -0.77 -22.56 2.13
C LYS A 59 -1.57 -23.63 2.88
N GLN A 60 -2.90 -23.54 2.89
CA GLN A 60 -3.77 -24.56 3.49
C GLN A 60 -3.95 -25.77 2.55
N ALA A 61 -4.07 -25.53 1.25
CA ALA A 61 -4.37 -26.56 0.26
C ALA A 61 -3.12 -27.31 -0.29
N LEU A 62 -1.95 -26.66 -0.33
CA LEU A 62 -0.79 -27.14 -1.08
C LEU A 62 0.47 -27.30 -0.22
N THR A 63 1.23 -28.36 -0.49
CA THR A 63 2.59 -28.54 0.07
C THR A 63 3.53 -27.41 -0.40
N PRO A 64 4.61 -27.08 0.34
CA PRO A 64 5.59 -26.06 -0.10
C PRO A 64 6.20 -26.31 -1.49
N LYS A 65 6.35 -27.59 -1.86
CA LYS A 65 6.77 -27.99 -3.22
C LYS A 65 5.71 -27.61 -4.25
N SER A 66 4.45 -27.99 -4.01
CA SER A 66 3.33 -27.69 -4.90
C SER A 66 3.04 -26.18 -5.00
N GLN A 67 3.24 -25.40 -3.93
CA GLN A 67 3.19 -23.93 -3.97
C GLN A 67 4.26 -23.35 -4.90
N SER A 68 5.47 -23.93 -4.90
CA SER A 68 6.58 -23.51 -5.77
C SER A 68 6.29 -23.86 -7.25
N GLU A 69 5.74 -25.05 -7.51
CA GLU A 69 5.28 -25.49 -8.83
C GLU A 69 4.14 -24.59 -9.36
N PHE A 70 3.15 -24.27 -8.51
CA PHE A 70 2.09 -23.32 -8.83
C PHE A 70 2.63 -21.93 -9.15
N TYR A 71 3.59 -21.40 -8.37
CA TYR A 71 4.16 -20.07 -8.64
C TYR A 71 4.85 -19.98 -10.00
N GLU A 72 5.69 -20.96 -10.37
CA GLU A 72 6.35 -20.95 -11.68
C GLU A 72 5.36 -21.17 -12.83
N ALA A 73 4.32 -21.99 -12.63
CA ALA A 73 3.22 -22.16 -13.58
C ALA A 73 2.40 -20.86 -13.77
N LEU A 74 2.02 -20.19 -12.67
CA LEU A 74 1.34 -18.89 -12.63
C LEU A 74 2.15 -17.83 -13.39
N ARG A 75 3.43 -17.70 -13.03
CA ARG A 75 4.38 -16.76 -13.65
C ARG A 75 4.53 -17.01 -15.15
N SER A 76 4.53 -18.27 -15.58
CA SER A 76 4.60 -18.65 -16.98
C SER A 76 3.29 -18.40 -17.73
N SER A 77 2.14 -18.63 -17.09
CA SER A 77 0.82 -18.41 -17.69
C SER A 77 0.48 -16.93 -17.84
N LEU A 78 0.73 -16.10 -16.83
CA LEU A 78 0.50 -14.65 -16.94
C LEU A 78 1.43 -13.97 -17.95
N LYS A 79 2.66 -14.48 -18.15
CA LYS A 79 3.55 -14.03 -19.24
C LYS A 79 3.00 -14.31 -20.65
N ARG A 80 2.17 -15.35 -20.82
CA ARG A 80 1.53 -15.70 -22.11
C ARG A 80 0.20 -14.97 -22.35
N GLY A 81 -0.39 -14.39 -21.30
CA GLY A 81 -1.61 -13.59 -21.34
C GLY A 81 -2.84 -14.31 -20.78
N LEU A 82 -3.53 -13.63 -19.86
CA LEU A 82 -4.94 -13.80 -19.45
C LEU A 82 -5.51 -15.22 -19.23
N ALA A 83 -4.67 -16.19 -18.86
CA ALA A 83 -5.16 -17.44 -18.29
C ALA A 83 -5.83 -17.17 -16.92
N LYS A 84 -7.13 -17.47 -16.80
CA LYS A 84 -7.85 -17.44 -15.51
C LYS A 84 -7.61 -18.70 -14.67
N GLU A 85 -7.06 -19.76 -15.25
CA GLU A 85 -6.65 -20.97 -14.55
C GLU A 85 -5.14 -21.18 -14.65
N VAL A 86 -4.55 -21.73 -13.59
CA VAL A 86 -3.17 -22.20 -13.56
C VAL A 86 -3.17 -23.72 -13.44
N VAL A 87 -2.50 -24.40 -14.37
CA VAL A 87 -2.31 -25.85 -14.36
C VAL A 87 -0.90 -26.16 -13.88
N PHE A 88 -0.77 -27.02 -12.86
CA PHE A 88 0.51 -27.42 -12.26
C PHE A 88 0.41 -28.87 -11.76
N GLY A 89 1.41 -29.70 -12.05
CA GLY A 89 1.34 -31.14 -11.80
C GLY A 89 0.10 -31.78 -12.46
N LYS A 90 -0.81 -32.31 -11.65
CA LYS A 90 -2.13 -32.84 -12.07
C LYS A 90 -3.31 -31.96 -11.60
N GLN A 91 -3.03 -30.78 -11.07
CA GLN A 91 -4.02 -29.87 -10.46
C GLN A 91 -4.30 -28.67 -11.37
N ARG A 92 -5.49 -28.08 -11.20
CA ARG A 92 -5.88 -26.78 -11.75
C ARG A 92 -6.37 -25.91 -10.60
N TYR A 93 -6.13 -24.61 -10.70
CA TYR A 93 -6.57 -23.62 -9.71
C TYR A 93 -7.03 -22.34 -10.45
N ASP A 94 -8.24 -21.87 -10.15
CA ASP A 94 -8.79 -20.63 -10.69
C ASP A 94 -8.15 -19.42 -9.98
N ILE A 95 -7.56 -18.51 -10.75
CA ILE A 95 -6.97 -17.27 -10.27
C ILE A 95 -7.79 -16.03 -10.66
N GLY A 96 -8.94 -16.21 -11.30
CA GLY A 96 -9.78 -15.16 -11.85
C GLY A 96 -10.26 -14.16 -10.79
N GLN A 97 -10.64 -14.63 -9.61
CA GLN A 97 -11.04 -13.75 -8.50
C GLN A 97 -9.85 -12.92 -7.99
N HIS A 98 -8.69 -13.54 -7.80
CA HIS A 98 -7.48 -12.84 -7.37
C HIS A 98 -6.98 -11.84 -8.43
N LEU A 99 -7.09 -12.17 -9.72
CA LEU A 99 -6.78 -11.27 -10.83
C LEU A 99 -7.67 -10.01 -10.81
N VAL A 100 -8.99 -10.18 -10.68
CA VAL A 100 -9.95 -9.06 -10.60
C VAL A 100 -9.70 -8.21 -9.35
N PHE A 101 -9.38 -8.83 -8.22
CA PHE A 101 -9.02 -8.11 -6.99
C PHE A 101 -7.77 -7.24 -7.19
N VAL A 102 -6.68 -7.84 -7.69
CA VAL A 102 -5.40 -7.15 -7.93
C VAL A 102 -5.58 -6.02 -8.95
N GLU A 103 -6.28 -6.25 -10.06
CA GLU A 103 -6.54 -5.22 -11.07
C GLU A 103 -7.34 -4.04 -10.49
N ARG A 104 -8.39 -4.32 -9.70
CA ARG A 104 -9.18 -3.28 -9.02
C ARG A 104 -8.31 -2.48 -8.05
N LYS A 105 -7.46 -3.14 -7.27
CA LYS A 105 -6.59 -2.49 -6.29
C LYS A 105 -5.46 -1.69 -6.92
N LEU A 106 -4.95 -2.08 -8.08
CA LEU A 106 -4.01 -1.26 -8.86
C LEU A 106 -4.68 0.03 -9.34
N LYS A 107 -5.87 -0.05 -9.96
CA LYS A 107 -6.65 1.13 -10.38
C LYS A 107 -6.99 2.06 -9.20
N GLU A 108 -7.23 1.50 -8.02
CA GLU A 108 -7.43 2.27 -6.78
C GLU A 108 -6.14 3.00 -6.36
N LEU A 109 -4.99 2.31 -6.36
CA LEU A 109 -3.69 2.92 -6.06
C LEU A 109 -3.35 4.06 -7.04
N ASP A 110 -3.59 3.86 -8.34
CA ASP A 110 -3.33 4.87 -9.37
C ASP A 110 -4.21 6.12 -9.17
N LYS A 111 -5.50 5.91 -8.92
CA LYS A 111 -6.46 7.00 -8.65
C LYS A 111 -6.12 7.81 -7.39
N LEU A 112 -5.51 7.17 -6.38
CA LEU A 112 -5.11 7.78 -5.11
C LEU A 112 -3.64 8.28 -5.10
N THR A 113 -2.86 7.94 -6.14
CA THR A 113 -1.54 8.53 -6.42
C THR A 113 -1.67 9.71 -7.41
N ALA A 114 -2.73 9.72 -8.22
CA ALA A 114 -3.44 10.96 -8.51
C ALA A 114 -4.02 11.57 -7.20
N GLN A 115 -4.53 12.80 -7.23
CA GLN A 115 -4.74 13.61 -6.01
C GLN A 115 -3.48 13.99 -5.21
N ILE A 116 -2.33 13.32 -5.38
CA ILE A 116 -1.04 13.69 -4.76
C ILE A 116 -0.08 14.30 -5.80
N ASP A 117 0.54 15.42 -5.45
CA ASP A 117 1.58 16.10 -6.21
C ASP A 117 2.95 15.62 -5.71
N LEU A 118 3.78 15.20 -6.65
CA LEU A 118 5.12 14.64 -6.44
C LEU A 118 6.22 15.47 -7.13
N SER A 119 5.89 16.69 -7.61
CA SER A 119 6.84 17.61 -8.24
C SER A 119 7.80 18.26 -7.24
N GLY A 120 7.39 18.36 -5.97
CA GLY A 120 8.18 18.92 -4.87
C GLY A 120 9.08 17.91 -4.15
N LYS A 121 9.72 18.37 -3.08
CA LYS A 121 10.54 17.50 -2.19
C LYS A 121 9.71 16.59 -1.28
N GLU A 122 8.49 17.00 -0.97
CA GLU A 122 7.54 16.26 -0.13
C GLU A 122 6.24 16.01 -0.91
N PRO A 123 5.57 14.86 -0.73
CA PRO A 123 4.28 14.59 -1.36
C PRO A 123 3.18 15.51 -0.82
N LEU A 124 2.64 16.38 -1.68
CA LEU A 124 1.60 17.35 -1.33
C LEU A 124 0.23 16.87 -1.82
N ILE A 125 -0.84 17.23 -1.11
CA ILE A 125 -2.21 17.03 -1.59
C ILE A 125 -2.48 18.07 -2.70
N ARG A 126 -2.88 17.64 -3.90
CA ARG A 126 -3.10 18.51 -5.07
C ARG A 126 -4.09 19.63 -4.77
N GLY A 127 -3.76 20.82 -5.26
CA GLY A 127 -4.50 22.05 -4.98
C GLY A 127 -4.23 22.65 -3.59
N THR A 128 -3.25 22.12 -2.84
CA THR A 128 -2.89 22.60 -1.50
C THR A 128 -1.37 22.62 -1.31
N GLN A 129 -0.92 23.21 -0.19
CA GLN A 129 0.45 23.11 0.30
C GLN A 129 0.57 22.18 1.51
N ILE A 130 -0.35 21.21 1.65
CA ILE A 130 -0.46 20.31 2.80
C ILE A 130 0.12 18.96 2.43
N GLU A 131 1.02 18.44 3.26
CA GLU A 131 1.72 17.17 2.98
C GLU A 131 0.83 15.96 3.28
N ALA A 132 0.80 14.98 2.38
CA ALA A 132 -0.02 13.77 2.53
C ALA A 132 0.32 13.00 3.83
N HIS A 133 1.62 12.90 4.14
CA HIS A 133 2.11 12.26 5.36
C HIS A 133 1.75 13.01 6.65
N ARG A 134 1.52 14.32 6.60
CA ARG A 134 1.01 15.07 7.76
C ARG A 134 -0.40 14.62 8.09
N ILE A 135 -1.26 14.56 7.08
CA ILE A 135 -2.66 14.16 7.25
C ILE A 135 -2.78 12.70 7.71
N ALA A 136 -1.99 11.80 7.11
CA ALA A 136 -1.92 10.41 7.59
C ALA A 136 -1.52 10.31 9.07
N ALA A 137 -0.47 11.04 9.50
CA ALA A 137 -0.01 11.02 10.89
C ALA A 137 -1.03 11.54 11.93
N LEU A 138 -1.98 12.39 11.51
CA LEU A 138 -3.09 12.83 12.36
C LEU A 138 -4.16 11.74 12.49
N LEU A 139 -4.50 11.07 11.38
CA LEU A 139 -5.46 9.96 11.37
C LEU A 139 -4.93 8.76 12.16
N ASP A 140 -3.64 8.43 12.00
CA ASP A 140 -2.92 7.39 12.77
C ASP A 140 -2.86 7.71 14.28
N ALA A 141 -3.03 8.98 14.66
CA ALA A 141 -3.12 9.43 16.04
C ALA A 141 -4.56 9.47 16.59
N GLY A 142 -5.55 9.08 15.78
CA GLY A 142 -6.96 9.01 16.18
C GLY A 142 -7.81 10.23 15.80
N ALA A 143 -7.29 11.19 15.03
CA ALA A 143 -8.13 12.28 14.52
C ALA A 143 -9.18 11.75 13.54
N THR A 144 -10.41 12.25 13.62
CA THR A 144 -11.46 11.93 12.63
C THR A 144 -11.25 12.70 11.32
N VAL A 145 -11.95 12.30 10.25
CA VAL A 145 -11.91 13.05 8.97
C VAL A 145 -12.48 14.46 9.18
N GLU A 146 -13.53 14.56 9.99
CA GLU A 146 -14.23 15.78 10.39
C GLU A 146 -13.31 16.72 11.18
N ASP A 147 -12.52 16.19 12.14
CA ASP A 147 -11.50 16.95 12.86
C ASP A 147 -10.43 17.52 11.91
N VAL A 148 -9.98 16.70 10.96
CA VAL A 148 -8.99 17.11 9.95
C VAL A 148 -9.58 18.18 9.02
N MET A 149 -10.81 18.06 8.55
CA MET A 149 -11.47 19.08 7.73
C MET A 149 -11.68 20.39 8.48
N ARG A 150 -12.07 20.33 9.77
CA ARG A 150 -12.21 21.52 10.63
C ARG A 150 -10.88 22.24 10.84
N ASP A 151 -9.79 21.49 11.01
CA ASP A 151 -8.47 22.09 11.21
C ASP A 151 -7.80 22.52 9.87
N TYR A 152 -8.14 21.87 8.75
CA TYR A 152 -7.68 22.17 7.38
C TYR A 152 -8.85 22.39 6.38
N PRO A 153 -9.52 23.56 6.39
CA PRO A 153 -10.74 23.80 5.59
C PRO A 153 -10.58 23.74 4.06
N SER A 154 -9.35 23.71 3.54
CA SER A 154 -9.07 23.53 2.11
C SER A 154 -9.09 22.06 1.66
N LEU A 155 -9.16 21.11 2.60
CA LEU A 155 -9.22 19.68 2.31
C LEU A 155 -10.65 19.16 2.20
N LYS A 156 -10.87 18.31 1.20
CA LYS A 156 -12.07 17.49 1.06
C LYS A 156 -11.82 16.09 1.63
N GLU A 157 -12.86 15.44 2.14
CA GLU A 157 -12.84 14.04 2.60
C GLU A 157 -12.04 13.11 1.67
N GLN A 158 -12.32 13.15 0.36
CA GLN A 158 -11.65 12.30 -0.62
C GLN A 158 -10.12 12.52 -0.68
N GLN A 159 -9.64 13.73 -0.43
CA GLN A 159 -8.21 14.05 -0.35
C GLN A 159 -7.58 13.55 0.95
N ILE A 160 -8.33 13.57 2.07
CA ILE A 160 -7.90 13.05 3.37
C ILE A 160 -7.76 11.53 3.32
N VAL A 161 -8.75 10.84 2.72
CA VAL A 161 -8.69 9.39 2.48
C VAL A 161 -7.53 9.04 1.53
N ALA A 162 -7.34 9.79 0.45
CA ALA A 162 -6.21 9.60 -0.46
C ALA A 162 -4.85 9.81 0.24
N ALA A 163 -4.73 10.80 1.13
CA ALA A 163 -3.50 11.04 1.88
C ALA A 163 -3.12 9.88 2.80
N ARG A 164 -4.10 9.26 3.49
CA ARG A 164 -3.87 8.04 4.29
C ARG A 164 -3.36 6.88 3.43
N VAL A 165 -4.11 6.53 2.38
CA VAL A 165 -3.76 5.42 1.49
C VAL A 165 -2.41 5.64 0.79
N TYR A 166 -2.14 6.88 0.35
CA TYR A 166 -0.85 7.24 -0.20
C TYR A 166 0.28 6.99 0.81
N ALA A 167 0.09 7.35 2.09
CA ALA A 167 1.09 7.14 3.12
C ALA A 167 1.32 5.66 3.47
N GLU A 168 0.27 4.83 3.46
CA GLU A 168 0.38 3.37 3.59
C GLU A 168 1.21 2.76 2.44
N ALA A 169 0.95 3.20 1.20
CA ALA A 169 1.65 2.73 0.01
C ALA A 169 3.07 3.32 -0.15
N HIS A 170 3.35 4.48 0.43
CA HIS A 170 4.63 5.19 0.33
C HIS A 170 5.19 5.63 1.71
N PRO A 171 5.46 4.72 2.67
CA PRO A 171 5.80 5.10 4.05
C PRO A 171 6.93 6.13 4.16
N LYS A 172 6.67 7.21 4.92
CA LYS A 172 7.58 8.35 5.06
C LYS A 172 8.95 7.91 5.58
N ALA A 173 10.00 8.26 4.85
CA ALA A 173 11.37 8.13 5.33
C ALA A 173 11.77 9.32 6.23
N GLY A 174 12.47 9.03 7.33
CA GLY A 174 13.02 10.05 8.24
C GLY A 174 12.16 10.32 9.46
N ARG A 175 12.14 11.57 9.94
CA ARG A 175 11.39 11.99 11.13
C ARG A 175 9.88 11.90 10.87
N PRO A 176 9.08 11.33 11.79
CA PRO A 176 7.62 11.32 11.66
C PRO A 176 7.04 12.74 11.77
N TYR A 177 5.86 12.94 11.18
CA TYR A 177 5.08 14.17 11.35
C TYR A 177 4.47 14.28 12.76
N PRO A 178 4.14 15.50 13.23
CA PRO A 178 3.40 15.69 14.47
C PRO A 178 2.06 14.96 14.46
N LYS A 179 1.71 14.34 15.59
CA LYS A 179 0.47 13.58 15.80
C LYS A 179 -0.76 14.44 16.14
N GLN A 180 -0.60 15.75 16.24
CA GLN A 180 -1.66 16.71 16.52
C GLN A 180 -1.46 18.00 15.73
N THR A 181 -2.56 18.70 15.42
CA THR A 181 -2.51 20.02 14.79
C THR A 181 -2.15 21.09 15.84
N ALA A 182 -1.65 22.24 15.40
CA ALA A 182 -1.44 23.38 16.31
C ALA A 182 -2.78 23.84 16.93
N LYS A 183 -3.87 23.85 16.16
CA LYS A 183 -5.22 24.14 16.66
C LYS A 183 -5.66 23.16 17.76
N ALA A 184 -5.41 21.86 17.58
CA ALA A 184 -5.73 20.84 18.59
C ALA A 184 -4.89 21.01 19.86
N ALA A 185 -3.58 21.25 19.71
CA ALA A 185 -2.71 21.51 20.85
C ALA A 185 -3.15 22.75 21.65
N MET A 186 -3.52 23.85 20.97
CA MET A 186 -4.01 25.07 21.64
C MET A 186 -5.41 24.89 22.28
N ARG A 187 -6.26 23.97 21.79
CA ARG A 187 -7.55 23.63 22.44
C ARG A 187 -7.37 22.81 23.72
N GLY A 188 -6.27 22.07 23.84
CA GLY A 188 -5.93 21.27 25.03
C GLY A 188 -4.95 21.94 25.99
N ALA A 189 -4.36 23.06 25.59
CA ALA A 189 -3.56 23.91 26.48
C ALA A 189 -4.49 24.83 27.26
N ASP A 190 -4.37 24.81 28.59
CA ASP A 190 -5.03 25.81 29.42
C ASP A 190 -4.27 27.14 29.27
N LEU A 191 -4.87 28.07 28.53
CA LEU A 191 -4.30 29.39 28.26
C LEU A 191 -4.54 30.38 29.41
N SER A 192 -5.28 30.00 30.45
CA SER A 192 -5.52 30.86 31.62
C SER A 192 -4.26 31.14 32.45
N ALA A 193 -3.17 30.38 32.23
CA ALA A 193 -1.87 30.57 32.88
C ALA A 193 -0.91 31.51 32.12
N LEU A 194 -1.42 32.30 31.15
CA LEU A 194 -0.63 33.27 30.36
C LEU A 194 -1.05 34.74 30.58
N ASP A 195 -2.00 35.00 31.48
CA ASP A 195 -2.53 36.34 31.79
C ASP A 195 -1.95 36.96 33.10
N ASP A 196 -0.86 36.40 33.64
CA ASP A 196 -0.10 36.89 34.82
C ASP A 196 1.21 37.62 34.42
#